data_AF-A0A6P7GCX0-F1
#
_entry.id   AF-A0A6P7GCX0-F1
#
_cell.length_a   1.000
_cell.length_b   1.000
_cell.length_c   1.000
_cell.angle_alpha   90.00
_cell.angle_beta   90.00
_cell.angle_gamma   90.00
#
_symmetry.space_group_name_H-M   'P 1'
#
loop_
_entity.id
_entity.type
_entity.pdbx_description
1 polymer ?
#
loop_
_entity_poly.entity_id
_entity_poly.type
_entity_poly.pdbx_seq_one_letter_code
_entity_poly.pdbx_strand_id
1 'polypeptide(L)'
;MARLRSLLIELVVVFCIINTVLSATSNDSASRRTSNGQCIWYGACYEDPNTGTTKNCYYDGPPKKLVDEEAIAILKKRCPDLSPEATCCGPDQVGSTSLYLCYLVYVYSYLRLF
;
A
#
# COMPACT_ATOMS: atom_id res chain seq x y z
N MET A 1 4.55 -1.94 -52.58
CA MET A 1 5.48 -1.29 -51.62
C MET A 1 4.84 -0.10 -50.87
N ALA A 2 4.16 0.85 -51.53
CA ALA A 2 3.52 1.99 -50.85
C ALA A 2 2.40 1.62 -49.85
N ARG A 3 1.54 0.65 -50.19
CA ARG A 3 0.45 0.19 -49.32
C ARG A 3 0.94 -0.51 -48.03
N LEU A 4 2.04 -1.24 -48.11
CA LEU A 4 2.67 -1.88 -46.95
C LEU A 4 3.28 -0.84 -46.00
N ARG A 5 3.90 0.22 -46.54
CA ARG A 5 4.41 1.35 -45.76
C ARG A 5 3.29 2.11 -45.06
N SER A 6 2.17 2.34 -45.73
CA SER A 6 0.99 2.99 -45.14
C SER A 6 0.41 2.17 -43.99
N LEU A 7 0.24 0.86 -44.16
CA LEU A 7 -0.27 -0.03 -43.10
C LEU A 7 0.67 -0.11 -41.89
N LEU A 8 1.98 -0.07 -42.11
CA LEU A 8 2.97 -0.03 -41.03
C LEU A 8 2.88 1.27 -40.22
N ILE A 9 2.67 2.42 -40.88
CA ILE A 9 2.52 3.71 -40.21
C ILE A 9 1.26 3.72 -39.34
N GLU A 10 0.13 3.26 -39.87
CA GLU A 10 -1.12 3.16 -39.10
C GLU A 10 -0.95 2.27 -37.86
N LEU A 11 -0.30 1.12 -37.99
CA LEU A 11 -0.01 0.22 -36.87
C LEU A 11 0.88 0.87 -35.79
N VAL A 12 1.90 1.62 -36.21
CA VAL A 12 2.80 2.32 -35.28
C VAL A 12 2.06 3.45 -34.55
N VAL A 13 1.23 4.21 -35.25
CA VAL A 13 0.43 5.29 -34.66
C VAL A 13 -0.56 4.74 -33.63
N VAL A 14 -1.27 3.67 -33.96
CA VAL A 14 -2.21 3.00 -33.04
C VAL A 14 -1.47 2.46 -31.81
N PHE A 15 -0.32 1.82 -31.99
CA PHE A 15 0.50 1.34 -30.88
C PHE A 15 0.96 2.49 -29.96
N CYS A 16 1.43 3.61 -30.52
CA CYS A 16 1.83 4.79 -29.75
C CYS A 16 0.66 5.35 -28.93
N ILE A 17 -0.52 5.48 -29.53
CA ILE A 17 -1.72 6.00 -28.84
C ILE A 17 -2.11 5.09 -27.68
N ILE A 18 -2.14 3.77 -27.90
CA ILE A 18 -2.47 2.78 -26.84
C ILE A 18 -1.53 2.91 -25.64
N ASN A 19 -0.20 3.01 -25.87
CA ASN A 19 0.76 3.16 -24.78
C ASN A 19 0.61 4.47 -24.01
N THR A 20 0.24 5.57 -24.69
CA THR A 20 -0.01 6.86 -24.01
C THR A 20 -1.30 6.87 -23.18
N VAL A 21 -2.34 6.16 -23.61
CA VAL A 21 -3.64 6.12 -22.91
C VAL A 21 -3.62 5.13 -21.74
N LEU A 22 -2.87 4.02 -21.84
CA LEU A 22 -2.69 3.06 -20.73
C LEU A 22 -1.64 3.49 -19.69
N SER A 23 -0.91 4.58 -19.94
CA SER A 23 -0.03 5.16 -18.93
C SER A 23 -0.87 5.92 -17.91
N ALA A 24 -0.95 5.40 -16.68
CA ALA A 24 -1.67 6.06 -15.59
C ALA A 24 -1.00 7.38 -15.23
N THR A 25 -1.62 8.50 -15.61
CA THR A 25 -1.25 9.84 -15.16
C THR A 25 -1.69 10.01 -13.70
N SER A 26 -0.72 10.11 -12.80
CA SER A 26 -0.85 10.59 -11.41
C SER A 26 -1.79 9.83 -10.46
N ASN A 27 -1.19 9.28 -9.39
CA ASN A 27 -1.88 8.70 -8.23
C ASN A 27 -1.98 9.76 -7.12
N ASP A 28 -2.76 10.82 -7.37
CA ASP A 28 -2.94 11.96 -6.44
C ASP A 28 -3.55 11.54 -5.10
N SER A 29 -4.28 10.41 -5.08
CA SER A 29 -4.85 9.81 -3.86
C SER A 29 -3.79 9.28 -2.87
N ALA A 30 -2.53 9.13 -3.29
CA ALA A 30 -1.44 8.64 -2.46
C ALA A 30 -0.46 9.75 -2.00
N SER A 31 -0.78 11.04 -2.21
CA SER A 31 0.07 12.16 -1.80
C SER A 31 -0.52 12.91 -0.60
N ARG A 32 -0.74 12.22 0.52
CA ARG A 32 -0.88 12.90 1.82
C ARG A 32 0.52 13.20 2.35
N ARG A 33 1.13 14.30 1.88
CA ARG A 33 2.37 14.84 2.45
C ARG A 33 2.06 15.43 3.83
N THR A 34 2.00 14.58 4.83
CA THR A 34 1.95 14.97 6.24
C THR A 34 3.34 14.68 6.77
N SER A 35 3.95 15.66 7.45
CA SER A 35 5.37 15.60 7.83
C SER A 35 5.72 14.42 8.75
N ASN A 36 4.72 13.71 9.28
CA ASN A 36 4.88 12.64 10.27
C ASN A 36 4.29 11.30 9.81
N GLY A 37 3.87 11.17 8.55
CA GLY A 37 3.10 10.02 8.07
C GLY A 37 1.69 10.01 8.66
N GLN A 38 0.69 9.60 7.87
CA GLN A 38 -0.69 9.48 8.34
C GLN A 38 -1.16 8.05 8.12
N CYS A 39 -1.64 7.42 9.17
CA CYS A 39 -2.27 6.12 9.06
C CYS A 39 -3.67 6.29 8.44
N ILE A 40 -4.20 5.20 7.89
CA ILE A 40 -5.62 5.09 7.47
C ILE A 40 -6.37 4.07 8.33
N TRP A 41 -5.64 3.28 9.12
CA TRP A 41 -6.15 2.38 10.13
C TRP A 41 -5.18 2.19 11.28
N TYR A 42 -5.67 1.62 12.39
CA TYR A 42 -4.87 1.14 13.50
C TYR A 42 -5.67 0.13 14.34
N GLY A 43 -5.21 -1.10 14.42
CA GLY A 43 -5.91 -2.20 15.10
C GLY A 43 -7.01 -2.84 14.25
N ALA A 44 -7.71 -3.80 14.84
CA ALA A 44 -8.75 -4.63 14.26
C ALA A 44 -10.06 -4.49 15.07
N CYS A 45 -11.17 -4.25 14.39
CA CYS A 45 -12.41 -3.78 15.04
C CYS A 45 -13.63 -4.68 14.83
N TYR A 46 -13.77 -5.27 13.64
CA TYR A 46 -15.00 -5.98 13.27
C TYR A 46 -14.67 -7.25 12.53
N GLU A 47 -15.29 -8.35 12.92
CA GLU A 47 -15.25 -9.59 12.15
C GLU A 47 -16.41 -9.61 11.17
N ASP A 48 -16.11 -9.78 9.89
CA ASP A 48 -17.12 -9.92 8.85
C ASP A 48 -17.81 -11.29 9.00
N PRO A 49 -19.12 -11.33 9.33
CA PRO A 49 -19.82 -12.56 9.68
C PRO A 49 -19.97 -13.51 8.49
N ASN A 50 -19.80 -13.03 7.26
CA ASN A 50 -19.89 -13.87 6.06
C ASN A 50 -18.55 -14.51 5.71
N THR A 51 -17.44 -13.87 6.08
CA THR A 51 -16.08 -14.32 5.67
C THR A 51 -15.20 -14.74 6.85
N GLY A 52 -15.63 -14.49 8.09
CA GLY A 52 -14.81 -14.69 9.31
C GLY A 52 -13.56 -13.81 9.34
N THR A 53 -13.47 -12.80 8.47
CA THR A 53 -12.27 -11.97 8.33
C THR A 53 -12.36 -10.75 9.22
N THR A 54 -11.39 -10.57 10.10
CA THR A 54 -11.27 -9.34 10.90
C THR A 54 -10.84 -8.16 10.04
N LYS A 55 -11.63 -7.08 10.08
CA LYS A 55 -11.41 -5.81 9.40
C LYS A 55 -10.65 -4.85 10.31
N ASN A 56 -9.82 -4.02 9.69
CA ASN A 56 -9.05 -2.98 10.37
C ASN A 56 -9.95 -1.83 10.85
N CYS A 57 -9.58 -1.19 11.95
CA CYS A 57 -10.25 0.01 12.45
C CYS A 57 -9.83 1.24 11.65
N TYR A 58 -10.78 2.05 11.17
CA TYR A 58 -10.44 3.36 10.58
C TYR A 58 -9.68 4.22 11.60
N TYR A 59 -8.57 4.81 11.17
CA TYR A 59 -7.76 5.70 11.99
C TYR A 59 -6.93 6.60 11.08
N ASP A 60 -7.11 7.90 11.21
CA ASP A 60 -6.45 8.92 10.42
C ASP A 60 -5.40 9.70 11.21
N GLY A 61 -4.91 9.17 12.32
CA GLY A 61 -3.86 9.83 13.09
C GLY A 61 -2.43 9.43 12.69
N PRO A 62 -1.41 9.90 13.44
CA PRO A 62 -0.02 9.54 13.20
C PRO A 62 0.29 8.08 13.58
N PRO A 63 1.38 7.49 13.05
CA PRO A 63 1.89 6.20 13.51
C PRO A 63 2.12 6.17 15.03
N LYS A 64 1.91 5.00 15.64
CA LYS A 64 2.11 4.77 17.08
C LYS A 64 3.21 3.74 17.30
N LYS A 65 3.92 3.90 18.42
CA LYS A 65 4.87 2.91 18.91
C LYS A 65 4.15 1.63 19.29
N LEU A 66 4.65 0.51 18.79
CA LEU A 66 4.24 -0.82 19.22
C LEU A 66 4.95 -1.12 20.54
N VAL A 67 4.17 -1.38 21.60
CA VAL A 67 4.68 -1.60 22.98
C VAL A 67 4.64 -3.06 23.41
N ASP A 68 3.88 -3.88 22.70
CA ASP A 68 3.71 -5.30 23.01
C ASP A 68 4.93 -6.09 22.54
N GLU A 69 5.65 -6.73 23.46
CA GLU A 69 6.92 -7.42 23.18
C GLU A 69 6.74 -8.63 22.25
N GLU A 70 5.63 -9.37 22.37
CA GLU A 70 5.33 -10.51 21.51
C GLU A 70 5.04 -10.03 20.09
N ALA A 71 4.23 -8.98 19.95
CA ALA A 71 3.95 -8.37 18.66
C ALA A 71 5.24 -7.81 18.04
N ILE A 72 6.12 -7.16 18.80
CA ILE A 72 7.42 -6.69 18.28
C ILE A 72 8.27 -7.87 17.79
N ALA A 73 8.29 -8.99 18.51
CA ALA A 73 9.04 -10.18 18.09
C ALA A 73 8.50 -10.77 16.79
N ILE A 74 7.18 -10.87 16.65
CA ILE A 74 6.52 -11.33 15.42
C ILE A 74 6.79 -10.34 14.27
N LEU A 75 6.71 -9.04 14.54
CA LEU A 75 6.96 -7.98 13.56
C LEU A 75 8.37 -8.10 13.00
N LYS A 76 9.38 -8.17 13.87
CA LYS A 76 10.78 -8.32 13.46
C LYS A 76 11.04 -9.60 12.68
N LYS A 77 10.33 -10.68 13.03
CA LYS A 77 10.47 -11.98 12.35
C LYS A 77 9.85 -11.98 10.95
N ARG A 78 8.69 -11.35 10.78
CA ARG A 78 7.89 -11.41 9.52
C ARG A 78 8.12 -10.21 8.60
N CYS A 79 8.38 -9.04 9.17
CA CYS A 79 8.56 -7.76 8.49
C CYS A 79 9.79 -7.04 9.08
N PRO A 80 11.01 -7.55 8.86
CA PRO A 80 12.23 -7.05 9.50
C PRO A 80 12.54 -5.57 9.19
N ASP A 81 12.04 -5.05 8.06
CA ASP A 81 12.22 -3.66 7.66
C ASP A 81 11.26 -2.68 8.37
N LEU A 82 10.23 -3.20 9.05
CA LEU A 82 9.25 -2.36 9.75
C LEU A 82 9.74 -1.98 11.14
N SER A 83 9.90 -0.68 11.39
CA SER A 83 10.29 -0.19 12.71
C SER A 83 9.13 -0.28 13.72
N PRO A 84 9.35 -0.86 14.92
CA PRO A 84 8.34 -0.88 15.99
C PRO A 84 8.09 0.49 16.62
N GLU A 85 8.96 1.49 16.39
CA GLU A 85 8.85 2.81 17.00
C GLU A 85 7.75 3.69 16.37
N ALA A 86 7.35 3.39 15.13
CA ALA A 86 6.35 4.15 14.40
C ALA A 86 5.58 3.23 13.44
N THR A 87 4.47 2.67 13.90
CA THR A 87 3.65 1.70 13.16
C THR A 87 2.23 2.21 12.94
N CYS A 88 1.61 1.82 11.82
CA CYS A 88 0.17 1.98 11.62
C CYS A 88 -0.61 0.71 12.00
N CYS A 89 -0.03 -0.14 12.85
CA CYS A 89 -0.62 -1.43 13.20
C CYS A 89 -0.54 -1.75 14.68
N GLY A 90 -1.65 -2.28 15.21
CA GLY A 90 -1.74 -2.74 16.59
C GLY A 90 -1.25 -4.18 16.79
N PRO A 91 -1.04 -4.61 18.04
CA PRO A 91 -0.61 -5.98 18.37
C PRO A 91 -1.50 -7.08 17.76
N ASP A 92 -2.80 -6.81 17.73
CA ASP A 92 -3.88 -7.63 17.17
C ASP A 92 -3.79 -7.85 15.64
N GLN A 93 -3.09 -6.96 14.92
CA GLN A 93 -2.88 -7.09 13.48
C GLN A 93 -1.57 -7.80 13.14
N VAL A 94 -0.59 -7.83 14.05
CA VAL A 94 0.75 -8.37 13.77
C VAL A 94 0.78 -9.90 13.73
N GLY A 95 -0.11 -10.56 14.48
CA GLY A 95 -0.28 -12.02 14.43
C GLY A 95 -1.05 -12.53 13.20
N SER A 96 -1.88 -11.68 12.59
CA SER A 96 -2.87 -12.06 11.58
C SER A 96 -2.43 -11.77 10.14
N THR A 97 -3.27 -12.12 9.17
CA THR A 97 -3.06 -11.81 7.74
C THR A 97 -2.98 -10.30 7.48
N SER A 98 -3.54 -9.48 8.38
CA SER A 98 -3.50 -8.02 8.32
C SER A 98 -2.08 -7.45 8.37
N LEU A 99 -1.09 -8.22 8.84
CA LEU A 99 0.32 -7.81 8.84
C LEU A 99 0.86 -7.49 7.43
N TYR A 100 0.45 -8.23 6.39
CA TYR A 100 0.91 -7.92 5.03
C TYR A 100 0.39 -6.57 4.54
N LEU A 101 -0.83 -6.21 4.93
CA LEU A 101 -1.40 -4.90 4.64
C LEU A 101 -0.66 -3.80 5.42
N CYS A 102 -0.23 -4.07 6.66
CA CYS A 102 0.63 -3.16 7.44
C CYS A 102 1.93 -2.84 6.71
N TYR A 103 2.60 -3.88 6.19
CA TYR A 103 3.84 -3.73 5.44
C TYR A 103 3.62 -2.92 4.17
N LEU A 104 2.56 -3.22 3.40
CA LEU A 104 2.24 -2.46 2.20
C LEU A 104 1.97 -0.99 2.52
N VAL A 105 1.16 -0.67 3.54
CA VAL A 105 0.90 0.72 3.93
C VAL A 105 2.18 1.43 4.38
N TYR A 106 3.07 0.75 5.10
CA TYR A 106 4.37 1.31 5.46
C TYR A 106 5.21 1.62 4.22
N VAL A 107 5.38 0.66 3.30
CA VAL A 107 6.14 0.87 2.06
C VAL A 107 5.52 1.98 1.21
N TYR A 108 4.20 2.03 1.07
CA TYR A 108 3.56 3.12 0.30
C TYR A 108 3.65 4.48 0.99
N SER A 109 3.67 4.53 2.32
CA SER A 109 3.78 5.77 3.09
C SER A 109 5.21 6.30 3.20
N TYR A 110 6.21 5.42 3.27
CA TYR A 110 7.63 5.76 3.48
C TYR A 110 8.49 5.66 2.21
N LEU A 111 8.23 4.71 1.29
CA LEU A 111 9.02 4.51 0.07
C LEU A 111 8.68 5.51 -1.05
N ARG A 112 7.65 6.35 -0.87
CA ARG A 112 7.36 7.49 -1.76
C ARG A 112 8.22 8.74 -1.45
N LEU A 113 9.27 8.57 -0.65
CA LEU A 113 10.32 9.57 -0.38
C LEU A 113 11.57 9.42 -1.29
N PHE A 114 11.56 8.47 -2.24
CA PHE A 114 12.60 8.34 -3.27
C PHE A 114 12.00 8.25 -4.67
#